data_AF-A0A6M4H802-F1
#
_entry.id   AF-A0A6M4H802-F1
#
_cell.length_a   1.000
_cell.length_b   1.000
_cell.length_c   1.000
_cell.angle_alpha   90.00
_cell.angle_beta   90.00
_cell.angle_gamma   90.00
#
_symmetry.space_group_name_H-M   'P 1'
#
loop_
_entity.id
_entity.type
_entity.pdbx_description
1 polymer ?
#
loop_
_entity_poly.entity_id
_entity_poly.type
_entity_poly.pdbx_seq_one_letter_code
_entity_poly.pdbx_strand_id
1 'polypeptide(L)'
;MSTAAGKACPVCHTPLALIALADQVGEEKPMRITLSGMPALECEKKHRYFVHAEFPLWLMTHLVDEDEAKLPAGRAKGFLIKHYVCTECGKDLAPKEDHRHAFRARESYKSTPEFDVEISMPVFKCVGCGREQLHSLDEVRKLTPAALVQCFKAAGLKAP
;
A
#
# COMPACT_ATOMS: atom_id res chain seq x y z
N MET A 1 -21.88 -13.08 -7.48
CA MET A 1 -22.91 -12.48 -6.59
C MET A 1 -22.40 -11.13 -6.14
N SER A 2 -23.18 -10.06 -6.26
CA SER A 2 -22.72 -8.72 -5.83
C SER A 2 -22.86 -8.58 -4.30
N THR A 3 -21.77 -8.29 -3.60
CA THR A 3 -21.75 -7.95 -2.18
C THR A 3 -21.98 -6.46 -2.00
N ALA A 4 -22.94 -6.07 -1.15
CA ALA A 4 -23.21 -4.69 -0.78
C ALA A 4 -23.81 -4.63 0.63
N ALA A 5 -23.75 -3.48 1.29
CA ALA A 5 -24.40 -3.29 2.59
C ALA A 5 -25.92 -3.57 2.47
N GLY A 6 -26.47 -4.25 3.48
CA GLY A 6 -27.86 -4.73 3.49
C GLY A 6 -28.12 -5.99 2.66
N LYS A 7 -27.18 -6.44 1.81
CA LYS A 7 -27.30 -7.73 1.11
C LYS A 7 -26.94 -8.90 2.01
N ALA A 8 -27.48 -10.07 1.70
CA ALA A 8 -27.18 -11.30 2.41
C ALA A 8 -25.72 -11.74 2.15
N CYS A 9 -25.03 -12.14 3.22
CA CYS A 9 -23.72 -12.75 3.15
C CYS A 9 -23.75 -14.03 2.28
N PRO A 10 -22.84 -14.19 1.31
CA PRO A 10 -22.78 -15.38 0.45
C PRO A 10 -22.56 -16.71 1.19
N VAL A 11 -22.07 -16.68 2.43
CA VAL A 11 -21.74 -17.89 3.21
C VAL A 11 -22.79 -18.22 4.26
N CYS A 12 -23.31 -17.22 4.97
CA CYS A 12 -24.19 -17.44 6.12
C CYS A 12 -25.55 -16.74 6.02
N HIS A 13 -25.79 -16.05 4.91
CA HIS A 13 -27.04 -15.36 4.57
C HIS A 13 -27.50 -14.25 5.53
N THR A 14 -26.76 -13.95 6.61
CA THR A 14 -27.03 -12.77 7.45
C THR A 14 -26.65 -11.48 6.73
N PRO A 15 -27.29 -10.34 7.07
CA PRO A 15 -27.00 -9.07 6.41
C PRO A 15 -25.53 -8.64 6.53
N LEU A 16 -24.98 -8.10 5.44
CA LEU A 16 -23.69 -7.42 5.43
C LEU A 16 -23.86 -5.97 5.89
N ALA A 17 -22.98 -5.50 6.76
CA ALA A 17 -22.87 -4.11 7.16
C ALA A 17 -21.56 -3.52 6.65
N LEU A 18 -21.57 -2.22 6.32
CA LEU A 18 -20.35 -1.47 6.07
C LEU A 18 -19.64 -1.23 7.41
N ILE A 19 -18.36 -1.56 7.46
CA ILE A 19 -17.50 -1.34 8.63
C ILE A 19 -16.21 -0.64 8.19
N ALA A 20 -15.58 0.06 9.14
CA ALA A 20 -14.21 0.51 9.01
C ALA A 20 -13.31 -0.51 9.71
N LEU A 21 -12.33 -1.05 8.99
CA LEU A 21 -11.38 -2.00 9.56
C LEU A 21 -10.37 -1.27 10.45
N ALA A 22 -10.00 -1.90 11.57
CA ALA A 22 -8.80 -1.52 12.31
C ALA A 22 -7.55 -1.72 11.43
N ASP A 23 -6.38 -1.29 11.91
CA ASP A 23 -5.13 -1.36 11.17
C ASP A 23 -4.84 -2.75 10.62
N GLN A 24 -4.66 -2.83 9.30
CA GLN A 24 -4.26 -4.03 8.58
C GLN A 24 -2.85 -3.84 8.06
N VAL A 25 -1.95 -4.72 8.48
CA VAL A 25 -0.54 -4.63 8.14
C VAL A 25 -0.18 -5.73 7.15
N GLY A 26 0.55 -5.35 6.12
CA GLY A 26 1.13 -6.26 5.15
C GLY A 26 2.61 -5.93 4.92
N GLU A 27 3.44 -6.96 4.89
CA GLU A 27 4.88 -6.81 4.72
C GLU A 27 5.36 -7.56 3.49
N GLU A 28 6.18 -6.88 2.70
CA GLU A 28 6.99 -7.48 1.65
C GLU A 28 8.36 -6.81 1.72
N LYS A 29 9.32 -7.46 2.36
CA LYS A 29 10.57 -6.79 2.78
C LYS A 29 11.29 -6.13 1.58
N PRO A 30 11.79 -4.90 1.75
CA PRO A 30 11.83 -4.11 3.00
C PRO A 30 10.59 -3.24 3.28
N MET A 31 9.54 -3.36 2.47
CA MET A 31 8.30 -2.58 2.57
C MET A 31 7.34 -3.12 3.63
N ARG A 32 6.68 -2.18 4.31
CA ARG A 32 5.48 -2.44 5.11
C ARG A 32 4.38 -1.48 4.65
N ILE A 33 3.18 -1.99 4.42
CA ILE A 33 1.97 -1.20 4.20
C ILE A 33 1.05 -1.37 5.40
N THR A 34 0.46 -0.26 5.85
CA THR A 34 -0.61 -0.26 6.85
C THR A 34 -1.85 0.39 6.23
N LEU A 35 -2.99 -0.28 6.30
CA LEU A 35 -4.30 0.24 5.91
C LEU A 35 -5.13 0.49 7.17
N SER A 36 -5.47 1.75 7.43
CA SER A 36 -6.18 2.17 8.64
C SER A 36 -7.55 2.74 8.30
N GLY A 37 -8.61 2.18 8.91
CA GLY A 37 -9.98 2.60 8.64
C GLY A 37 -10.54 2.10 7.31
N MET A 38 -9.85 1.18 6.61
CA MET A 38 -10.26 0.72 5.28
C MET A 38 -11.70 0.20 5.29
N PRO A 39 -12.57 0.68 4.38
CA PRO A 39 -13.97 0.27 4.36
C PRO A 39 -14.08 -1.18 3.85
N ALA A 40 -14.89 -1.97 4.55
CA ALA A 40 -15.19 -3.36 4.19
C ALA A 40 -16.64 -3.72 4.50
N LEU A 41 -17.11 -4.84 3.96
CA LEU A 41 -18.39 -5.42 4.32
C LEU A 41 -18.17 -6.57 5.29
N GLU A 42 -18.88 -6.59 6.41
CA GLU A 42 -18.83 -7.65 7.41
C GLU A 42 -20.24 -8.09 7.80
N CYS A 43 -20.47 -9.40 7.92
CA CYS A 43 -21.69 -9.94 8.51
C CYS A 43 -21.49 -10.25 10.00
N GLU A 44 -22.58 -10.52 10.73
CA GLU A 44 -22.52 -10.87 12.16
C GLU A 44 -21.61 -12.09 12.46
N LYS A 45 -21.43 -13.00 11.50
CA LYS A 45 -20.49 -14.15 11.61
C LYS A 45 -19.04 -13.82 11.21
N LYS A 46 -18.68 -12.54 11.07
CA LYS A 46 -17.33 -12.06 10.76
C LYS A 46 -16.76 -12.48 9.40
N HIS A 47 -17.60 -12.89 8.45
CA HIS A 47 -17.18 -13.00 7.05
C HIS A 47 -17.01 -11.61 6.46
N ARG A 48 -15.84 -11.35 5.87
CA ARG A 48 -15.47 -10.05 5.32
C ARG A 48 -15.30 -10.09 3.81
N TYR A 49 -15.76 -9.01 3.17
CA TYR A 49 -15.70 -8.80 1.72
C TYR A 49 -15.29 -7.37 1.43
N PHE A 50 -14.73 -7.17 0.24
CA PHE A 50 -14.51 -5.82 -0.27
C PHE A 50 -15.84 -5.10 -0.50
N VAL A 51 -15.82 -3.78 -0.32
CA VAL A 51 -16.95 -2.88 -0.62
C VAL A 51 -17.37 -2.90 -2.09
N HIS A 52 -16.46 -3.27 -2.98
CA HIS A 52 -16.70 -3.44 -4.41
C HIS A 52 -15.72 -4.45 -4.98
N ALA A 53 -16.11 -5.17 -6.03
CA ALA A 53 -15.24 -6.18 -6.69
C ALA A 53 -13.96 -5.56 -7.28
N GLU A 54 -14.05 -4.32 -7.77
CA GLU A 54 -12.92 -3.59 -8.35
C GLU A 54 -12.03 -2.88 -7.32
N PHE A 55 -12.48 -2.78 -6.05
CA PHE A 55 -11.75 -2.03 -5.02
C PHE A 55 -10.29 -2.46 -4.85
N PRO A 56 -9.95 -3.77 -4.78
CA PRO A 56 -8.56 -4.20 -4.58
C PRO A 56 -7.66 -3.80 -5.76
N LEU A 57 -8.18 -3.95 -6.98
CA LEU A 57 -7.45 -3.59 -8.19
C LEU A 57 -7.26 -2.08 -8.28
N TRP A 58 -8.31 -1.31 -7.99
CA TRP A 58 -8.23 0.15 -7.93
C TRP A 58 -7.17 0.61 -6.93
N LEU A 59 -7.18 0.11 -5.69
CA LEU A 59 -6.23 0.53 -4.67
C LEU A 59 -4.80 0.23 -5.09
N MET A 60 -4.57 -0.95 -5.66
CA MET A 60 -3.25 -1.33 -6.17
C MET A 60 -2.77 -0.40 -7.29
N THR A 61 -3.63 -0.13 -8.28
CA THR A 61 -3.30 0.77 -9.39
C THR A 61 -3.08 2.21 -8.91
N HIS A 62 -3.94 2.71 -8.03
CA HIS A 62 -3.86 4.07 -7.50
C HIS A 62 -2.55 4.30 -6.74
N LEU A 63 -2.16 3.37 -5.85
CA LEU A 63 -0.88 3.49 -5.15
C LEU A 63 0.31 3.47 -6.12
N VAL A 64 0.34 2.55 -7.09
CA VAL A 64 1.47 2.41 -8.03
C VAL A 64 1.60 3.61 -8.99
N ASP A 65 0.47 4.12 -9.47
CA ASP A 65 0.45 5.13 -10.54
C ASP A 65 0.40 6.56 -10.00
N GLU A 66 -0.24 6.81 -8.86
CA GLU A 66 -0.48 8.15 -8.34
C GLU A 66 0.39 8.47 -7.13
N ASP A 67 0.38 7.66 -6.08
CA ASP A 67 1.04 8.02 -4.83
C ASP A 67 2.52 7.66 -4.82
N GLU A 68 2.87 6.47 -5.28
CA GLU A 68 4.26 6.06 -5.40
C GLU A 68 5.03 6.96 -6.37
N ALA A 69 4.38 7.46 -7.41
CA ALA A 69 4.99 8.41 -8.34
C ALA A 69 5.45 9.72 -7.67
N LYS A 70 4.89 10.05 -6.50
CA LYS A 70 5.25 11.25 -5.71
C LYS A 70 6.33 10.97 -4.67
N LEU A 71 6.70 9.70 -4.44
CA LEU A 71 7.68 9.35 -3.42
C LEU A 71 9.09 9.84 -3.81
N PRO A 72 9.87 10.39 -2.86
CA PRO A 72 11.24 10.78 -3.12
C PRO A 72 12.07 9.52 -3.32
N ALA A 73 12.42 9.21 -4.57
CA ALA A 73 13.18 8.02 -4.90
C ALA A 73 14.34 8.35 -5.85
N GLY A 74 15.44 7.64 -5.63
CA GLY A 74 16.60 7.67 -6.51
C GLY A 74 16.37 6.92 -7.81
N ARG A 75 17.44 6.82 -8.59
CA ARG A 75 17.47 6.04 -9.83
C ARG A 75 18.60 5.02 -9.77
N ALA A 76 18.30 3.78 -10.12
CA ALA A 76 19.33 2.76 -10.30
C ALA A 76 20.23 3.11 -11.49
N LYS A 77 21.55 3.00 -11.29
CA LYS A 77 22.61 3.10 -12.30
C LYS A 77 23.55 1.90 -12.21
N GLY A 78 24.22 1.62 -13.33
CA GLY A 78 25.18 0.52 -13.45
C GLY A 78 24.53 -0.81 -13.81
N PHE A 79 25.16 -1.53 -14.75
CA PHE A 79 24.64 -2.81 -15.26
C PHE A 79 25.15 -4.02 -14.45
N LEU A 80 26.40 -3.98 -13.98
CA LEU A 80 27.04 -5.07 -13.20
C LEU A 80 27.02 -4.83 -11.69
N ILE A 81 27.15 -3.57 -11.26
CA ILE A 81 27.06 -3.15 -9.85
C ILE A 81 26.02 -2.04 -9.79
N LYS A 82 24.81 -2.39 -9.33
CA LYS A 82 23.74 -1.42 -9.14
C LYS A 82 24.10 -0.48 -7.99
N HIS A 83 24.15 0.81 -8.27
CA HIS A 83 24.17 1.88 -7.28
C HIS A 83 22.99 2.79 -7.54
N TYR A 84 22.55 3.54 -6.52
CA TYR A 84 21.41 4.44 -6.62
C TYR A 84 21.90 5.88 -6.56
N VAL A 85 21.39 6.71 -7.46
CA VAL A 85 21.71 8.14 -7.51
C VAL A 85 20.51 8.98 -7.15
N CYS A 86 20.76 10.09 -6.48
CA CYS A 86 19.80 11.12 -6.17
C CYS A 86 19.23 11.74 -7.45
N THR A 87 17.91 11.81 -7.54
CA THR A 87 17.19 12.43 -8.66
C THR A 87 17.35 13.95 -8.76
N GLU A 88 17.70 14.61 -7.65
CA GLU A 88 17.81 16.08 -7.58
C GLU A 88 19.20 16.60 -7.97
N CYS A 89 20.27 15.95 -7.51
CA CYS A 89 21.65 16.42 -7.73
C CYS A 89 22.54 15.40 -8.47
N GLY A 90 22.04 14.20 -8.76
CA GLY A 90 22.74 13.18 -9.54
C GLY A 90 23.88 12.45 -8.80
N LYS A 91 24.20 12.83 -7.55
CA LYS A 91 25.19 12.15 -6.69
C LYS A 91 24.64 10.87 -6.09
N ASP A 92 25.53 9.99 -5.66
CA ASP A 92 25.14 8.71 -5.06
C ASP A 92 24.30 8.88 -3.79
N LEU A 93 23.41 7.93 -3.57
CA LEU A 93 22.81 7.68 -2.27
C LEU A 93 23.80 6.90 -1.41
N ALA A 94 23.76 7.14 -0.10
CA ALA A 94 24.59 6.42 0.85
C ALA A 94 24.33 4.90 0.74
N PRO A 95 25.36 4.04 0.91
CA PRO A 95 25.22 2.60 0.74
C PRO A 95 24.48 1.91 1.89
N LYS A 96 24.22 2.62 3.00
CA LYS A 96 23.47 2.13 4.15
C LYS A 96 22.21 2.95 4.33
N GLU A 97 21.14 2.28 4.75
CA GLU A 97 19.92 2.95 5.18
C GLU A 97 20.22 3.89 6.34
N ASP A 98 19.59 5.05 6.34
CA ASP A 98 19.69 6.02 7.44
C ASP A 98 18.66 5.67 8.52
N HIS A 99 17.39 5.55 8.12
CA HIS A 99 16.28 5.14 8.97
C HIS A 99 15.11 4.67 8.10
N ARG A 100 13.99 4.26 8.74
CA ARG A 100 12.73 3.98 8.06
C ARG A 100 11.82 5.20 8.07
N HIS A 101 11.36 5.61 6.90
CA HIS A 101 10.39 6.69 6.76
C HIS A 101 9.00 6.10 6.50
N ALA A 102 7.95 6.77 7.01
CA ALA A 102 6.55 6.41 6.80
C ALA A 102 5.87 7.48 5.95
N PHE A 103 5.50 7.12 4.73
CA PHE A 103 4.78 7.97 3.79
C PHE A 103 3.29 7.70 3.93
N ARG A 104 2.49 8.76 4.10
CA ARG A 104 1.05 8.65 4.34
C ARG A 104 0.27 9.30 3.22
N ALA A 105 -0.75 8.61 2.76
CA ALA A 105 -1.76 9.10 1.85
C ALA A 105 -3.15 8.81 2.42
N ARG A 106 -4.14 9.59 2.01
CA ARG A 106 -5.52 9.40 2.41
C ARG A 106 -6.35 9.14 1.17
N GLU A 107 -7.01 7.99 1.18
CA GLU A 107 -7.66 7.43 0.03
C GLU A 107 -9.17 7.34 0.21
N SER A 108 -9.90 7.50 -0.89
CA SER A 108 -11.33 7.24 -0.94
C SER A 108 -11.69 6.54 -2.26
N TYR A 109 -12.62 5.59 -2.18
CA TYR A 109 -13.10 4.88 -3.36
C TYR A 109 -14.56 5.17 -3.61
N LYS A 110 -14.87 5.87 -4.70
CA LYS A 110 -16.25 6.23 -5.07
C LYS A 110 -16.93 6.93 -3.86
N SER A 111 -18.01 6.36 -3.33
CA SER A 111 -18.78 6.93 -2.22
C SER A 111 -18.49 6.26 -0.87
N THR A 112 -17.35 5.59 -0.72
CA THR A 112 -16.94 5.03 0.58
C THR A 112 -16.29 6.08 1.47
N PRO A 113 -16.32 5.90 2.79
CA PRO A 113 -15.50 6.71 3.69
C PRO A 113 -14.01 6.69 3.31
N GLU A 114 -13.32 7.78 3.63
CA GLU A 114 -11.87 7.88 3.52
C GLU A 114 -11.17 6.90 4.47
N PHE A 115 -9.99 6.45 4.07
CA PHE A 115 -9.10 5.62 4.88
C PHE A 115 -7.65 6.02 4.65
N ASP A 116 -6.78 5.74 5.62
CA ASP A 116 -5.37 6.10 5.53
C ASP A 116 -4.55 4.90 5.02
N VAL A 117 -3.59 5.19 4.13
CA VAL A 117 -2.56 4.26 3.66
C VAL A 117 -1.21 4.78 4.12
N GLU A 118 -0.46 3.94 4.83
CA GLU A 118 0.92 4.23 5.21
C GLU A 118 1.86 3.23 4.54
N ILE A 119 2.83 3.74 3.78
CA ILE A 119 3.93 2.97 3.21
C ILE A 119 5.19 3.28 4.03
N SER A 120 5.74 2.28 4.71
CA SER A 120 6.99 2.40 5.46
C SER A 120 8.12 1.66 4.74
N MET A 121 9.23 2.35 4.50
CA MET A 121 10.42 1.80 3.84
C MET A 121 11.73 2.46 4.34
N PRO A 122 12.89 1.80 4.19
CA PRO A 122 14.18 2.43 4.43
C PRO A 122 14.46 3.57 3.47
N VAL A 123 15.00 4.68 3.99
CA VAL A 123 15.47 5.82 3.19
C VAL A 123 16.99 5.95 3.28
N PHE A 124 17.56 6.56 2.25
CA PHE A 124 18.99 6.71 2.05
C PHE A 124 19.30 8.20 1.84
N LYS A 125 20.31 8.70 2.55
CA LYS A 125 20.76 10.08 2.40
C LYS A 125 21.63 10.23 1.15
N CYS A 126 21.37 11.25 0.35
CA CYS A 126 22.25 11.63 -0.75
C CYS A 126 23.58 12.19 -0.20
N VAL A 127 24.71 11.68 -0.69
CA VAL A 127 26.05 12.14 -0.26
C VAL A 127 26.40 13.56 -0.72
N GLY A 128 25.64 14.10 -1.68
CA GLY A 128 25.84 15.46 -2.20
C GLY A 128 24.97 16.50 -1.53
N CYS A 129 23.64 16.31 -1.57
CA CYS A 129 22.66 17.31 -1.11
C CYS A 129 22.00 16.99 0.23
N GLY A 130 22.27 15.82 0.81
CA GLY A 130 21.72 15.39 2.10
C GLY A 130 20.24 14.96 2.08
N ARG A 131 19.53 15.14 0.97
CA ARG A 131 18.12 14.72 0.86
C ARG A 131 17.96 13.22 1.02
N GLU A 132 16.85 12.84 1.63
CA GLU A 132 16.44 11.46 1.83
C GLU A 132 15.64 10.97 0.63
N GLN A 133 15.99 9.78 0.14
CA GLN A 133 15.29 9.13 -0.95
C GLN A 133 15.21 7.62 -0.70
N LEU A 134 14.14 7.00 -1.18
CA LEU A 134 14.10 5.57 -1.43
C LEU A 134 15.12 5.22 -2.52
N HIS A 135 15.50 3.95 -2.63
CA HIS A 135 16.39 3.50 -3.68
C HIS A 135 15.84 3.77 -5.09
N SER A 136 14.63 3.30 -5.38
CA SER A 136 13.98 3.49 -6.68
C SER A 136 12.47 3.25 -6.62
N LEU A 137 11.71 3.93 -7.47
CA LEU A 137 10.27 3.67 -7.63
C LEU A 137 9.98 2.27 -8.19
N ASP A 138 10.86 1.74 -9.04
CA ASP A 138 10.70 0.39 -9.61
C ASP A 138 10.68 -0.69 -8.51
N GLU A 139 11.47 -0.50 -7.45
CA GLU A 139 11.44 -1.39 -6.29
C GLU A 139 10.12 -1.26 -5.53
N VAL A 140 9.64 -0.03 -5.28
CA VAL A 140 8.36 0.21 -4.59
C VAL A 140 7.22 -0.48 -5.34
N ARG A 141 7.09 -0.21 -6.65
CA ARG A 141 6.05 -0.78 -7.51
C ARG A 141 6.05 -2.30 -7.56
N LYS A 142 7.23 -2.91 -7.45
CA LYS A 142 7.38 -4.37 -7.42
C LYS A 142 6.87 -4.97 -6.10
N LEU A 143 7.05 -4.28 -4.98
CA LEU A 143 6.74 -4.79 -3.64
C LEU A 143 5.27 -4.53 -3.26
N THR A 144 4.69 -3.43 -3.71
CA THR A 144 3.34 -2.99 -3.32
C THR A 144 2.25 -4.04 -3.51
N PRO A 145 2.14 -4.74 -4.66
CA PRO A 145 1.10 -5.76 -4.84
C PRO A 145 1.17 -6.88 -3.78
N ALA A 146 2.38 -7.35 -3.47
CA ALA A 146 2.57 -8.41 -2.48
C ALA A 146 2.25 -7.93 -1.06
N ALA A 147 2.70 -6.73 -0.69
CA ALA A 147 2.39 -6.13 0.61
C ALA A 147 0.87 -5.88 0.79
N LEU A 148 0.17 -5.41 -0.25
CA LEU A 148 -1.29 -5.25 -0.22
C LEU A 148 -2.02 -6.58 -0.07
N VAL A 149 -1.60 -7.62 -0.80
CA VAL A 149 -2.18 -8.96 -0.64
C VAL A 149 -2.03 -9.46 0.80
N GLN A 150 -0.91 -9.18 1.45
CA GLN A 150 -0.73 -9.50 2.88
C GLN A 150 -1.68 -8.68 3.77
N CYS A 151 -1.89 -7.39 3.48
CA CYS A 151 -2.90 -6.59 4.20
C CYS A 151 -4.30 -7.20 4.08
N PHE A 152 -4.70 -7.61 2.87
CA PHE A 152 -6.01 -8.20 2.62
C PHE A 152 -6.19 -9.56 3.31
N LYS A 153 -5.13 -10.38 3.35
CA LYS A 153 -5.10 -11.63 4.10
C LYS A 153 -5.23 -11.38 5.60
N ALA A 154 -4.47 -10.43 6.16
CA ALA A 154 -4.56 -10.03 7.56
C ALA A 154 -5.97 -9.54 7.92
N ALA A 155 -6.61 -8.83 6.99
CA ALA A 155 -7.99 -8.36 7.12
C ALA A 155 -9.04 -9.49 7.09
N GLY A 156 -8.67 -10.71 6.69
CA GLY A 156 -9.62 -11.81 6.48
C GLY A 156 -10.57 -11.57 5.30
N LEU A 157 -10.17 -10.70 4.36
CA LEU A 157 -10.97 -10.40 3.16
C LEU A 157 -10.92 -11.60 2.22
N LYS A 158 -12.09 -12.11 1.89
CA LYS A 158 -12.21 -13.15 0.87
C LYS A 158 -12.10 -12.50 -0.51
N ALA A 159 -11.40 -13.18 -1.42
CA ALA A 159 -11.48 -12.86 -2.84
C ALA A 159 -12.96 -12.94 -3.29
N PRO A 160 -13.39 -12.08 -4.22
CA PRO A 160 -14.75 -12.10 -4.75
C PRO A 160 -15.13 -13.44 -5.41
#